data_AF-A0A956CRP4-F1
#
_entry.id   AF-A0A956CRP4-F1
#
_cell.length_a   1.000
_cell.length_b   1.000
_cell.length_c   1.000
_cell.angle_alpha   90.00
_cell.angle_beta   90.00
_cell.angle_gamma   90.00
#
_symmetry.space_group_name_H-M   'P 1'
#
loop_
_entity.id
_entity.type
_entity.pdbx_description
1 polymer ?
#
loop_
_entity_poly.entity_id
_entity_poly.type
_entity_poly.pdbx_seq_one_letter_code
_entity_poly.pdbx_strand_id
1 'polypeptide(L)'
;MQRVTWTDICSREDLVGHWIALTECSYDDTGKACGGAFVDSDEDLVELCTRLGQQARSNCDIVFCSRRDHERVSMPPSFDRRSSYPPPPSLEQRR
;
A
#
# COMPACT_ATOMS: atom_id res chain seq x y z
N MET A 1 7.08 0.10 20.45
CA MET A 1 6.27 -0.17 19.25
C MET A 1 7.03 0.39 18.06
N GLN A 2 7.34 -0.43 17.05
CA GLN A 2 8.01 0.04 15.84
C GLN A 2 6.99 0.75 14.95
N ARG A 3 7.25 2.03 14.64
CA ARG A 3 6.51 2.74 13.60
C ARG A 3 7.05 2.33 12.25
N VAL A 4 6.16 1.89 11.38
CA VAL A 4 6.46 1.50 10.02
C VAL A 4 5.64 2.38 9.08
N THR A 5 6.22 2.74 7.95
CA THR A 5 5.50 3.45 6.89
C THR A 5 4.76 2.44 6.02
N TRP A 6 3.71 2.89 5.35
CA TRP A 6 2.99 2.07 4.39
C TRP A 6 3.93 1.56 3.28
N THR A 7 4.89 2.40 2.87
CA THR A 7 5.94 2.05 1.91
C THR A 7 6.83 0.89 2.39
N ASP A 8 7.14 0.83 3.68
CA ASP A 8 7.95 -0.24 4.25
C ASP A 8 7.16 -1.56 4.28
N ILE A 9 5.89 -1.50 4.70
CA ILE A 9 4.95 -2.64 4.66
C ILE A 9 4.80 -3.17 3.24
N CYS A 10 4.55 -2.27 2.29
CA CYS A 10 4.40 -2.63 0.89
C CYS A 10 5.72 -2.97 0.19
N SER A 11 6.90 -2.77 0.79
CA SER A 11 8.15 -3.30 0.21
C SER A 11 8.38 -4.76 0.58
N ARG A 12 7.75 -5.21 1.66
CA ARG A 12 7.91 -6.53 2.25
C ARG A 12 6.99 -7.53 1.56
N GLU A 13 7.58 -8.45 0.78
CA GLU A 13 6.84 -9.51 0.08
C GLU A 13 6.08 -10.43 1.05
N ASP A 14 6.58 -10.59 2.29
CA ASP A 14 5.96 -11.38 3.34
C ASP A 14 4.61 -10.81 3.84
N LEU A 15 4.34 -9.52 3.61
CA LEU A 15 3.11 -8.85 4.01
C LEU A 15 2.14 -8.64 2.84
N VAL A 16 2.54 -9.02 1.63
CA VAL A 16 1.69 -8.89 0.44
C VAL A 16 0.59 -9.94 0.47
N GLY A 17 -0.65 -9.50 0.23
CA GLY A 17 -1.83 -10.35 0.30
C GLY A 17 -2.33 -10.60 1.72
N HIS A 18 -1.76 -9.92 2.71
CA HIS A 18 -2.16 -10.03 4.11
C HIS A 18 -2.88 -8.76 4.58
N TRP A 19 -3.75 -8.94 5.57
CA TRP A 19 -4.35 -7.87 6.36
C TRP A 19 -3.38 -7.43 7.43
N ILE A 20 -3.13 -6.13 7.51
CA ILE A 20 -2.25 -5.53 8.50
C ILE A 20 -3.08 -4.65 9.45
N ALA A 21 -2.85 -4.83 10.74
CA ALA A 21 -3.40 -3.99 11.78
C ALA A 21 -2.38 -2.91 12.16
N LEU A 22 -2.77 -1.66 11.97
CA LEU A 22 -2.01 -0.49 12.37
C LEU A 22 -2.70 0.22 13.53
N THR A 23 -1.91 0.83 14.42
CA THR A 23 -2.43 1.75 15.43
C THR A 23 -1.66 3.06 15.38
N GLU A 24 -2.24 4.13 15.93
CA GLU A 24 -1.69 5.49 15.83
C GLU A 24 -1.36 5.90 14.38
N CYS A 25 -2.29 5.61 13.47
CA CYS A 25 -2.10 5.84 12.04
C CYS A 25 -1.91 7.34 11.75
N SER A 26 -0.88 7.64 10.96
CA SER A 26 -0.68 8.96 10.36
C SER A 26 -1.33 8.96 9.00
N TYR A 27 -2.25 9.90 8.77
CA TYR A 27 -2.94 10.07 7.50
C TYR A 27 -2.26 11.18 6.70
N ASP A 28 -2.11 10.96 5.40
CA ASP A 28 -1.66 11.96 4.44
C ASP A 28 -2.81 12.92 4.08
N ASP A 29 -2.51 14.04 3.40
CA ASP A 29 -3.49 15.03 2.93
C ASP A 29 -4.60 14.40 2.06
N THR A 30 -4.34 13.24 1.47
CA THR A 30 -5.32 12.44 0.71
C THR A 30 -6.27 11.60 1.58
N GLY A 31 -6.11 11.61 2.90
CA GLY A 31 -6.87 10.79 3.85
C GLY A 31 -6.44 9.32 3.89
N LYS A 32 -5.31 8.97 3.27
CA LYS A 32 -4.75 7.62 3.30
C LYS A 32 -3.82 7.43 4.48
N ALA A 33 -3.95 6.30 5.18
CA ALA A 33 -3.00 5.91 6.22
C ALA A 33 -1.62 5.66 5.59
N CYS A 34 -0.67 6.55 5.83
CA CYS A 34 0.68 6.50 5.25
C CYS A 34 1.72 5.86 6.18
N GLY A 35 1.33 5.54 7.41
CA GLY A 35 2.17 4.83 8.36
C GLY A 35 1.51 4.73 9.72
N GLY A 36 2.05 3.87 10.58
CA GLY A 36 1.53 3.67 11.93
C GLY A 36 2.43 2.75 12.74
N ALA A 37 2.04 2.48 13.97
CA ALA A 37 2.64 1.41 14.74
C ALA A 37 2.10 0.06 14.24
N PHE A 38 2.98 -0.78 13.71
CA PHE A 38 2.64 -2.14 13.32
C PHE A 38 2.24 -2.94 14.55
N VAL A 39 1.04 -3.54 14.51
CA VAL A 39 0.53 -4.35 15.61
C VAL A 39 0.64 -5.83 15.27
N ASP A 40 0.01 -6.22 14.17
CA ASP A 40 -0.09 -7.60 13.73
C ASP A 40 -0.43 -7.67 12.23
N SER A 41 -0.22 -8.83 11.63
CA SER A 41 -0.62 -9.12 10.26
C SER A 41 -1.09 -10.55 10.12
N ASP A 42 -2.11 -10.78 9.31
CA ASP A 42 -2.66 -12.11 9.07
C ASP A 42 -3.26 -12.22 7.66
N GLU A 43 -3.29 -13.43 7.09
CA GLU A 43 -4.00 -13.68 5.83
C GLU A 43 -5.52 -13.67 6.05
N ASP A 44 -5.96 -14.05 7.25
CA ASP A 44 -7.36 -14.12 7.66
C ASP A 44 -7.77 -12.90 8.50
N LEU A 45 -8.65 -12.06 7.94
CA LEU A 45 -9.21 -10.88 8.63
C LEU A 45 -9.89 -11.27 9.95
N VAL A 46 -10.54 -12.43 10.00
CA VAL A 46 -11.27 -12.92 11.18
C VAL A 46 -10.31 -13.27 12.31
N GLU A 47 -9.22 -13.97 12.00
CA GLU A 47 -8.17 -14.31 12.95
C GLU A 47 -7.47 -13.05 13.47
N LEU A 48 -7.16 -12.11 12.58
CA LEU A 48 -6.61 -10.80 12.94
C LEU A 48 -7.52 -10.04 13.91
N CYS A 49 -8.82 -9.92 13.59
CA CYS A 49 -9.80 -9.25 14.44
C CYS A 49 -9.91 -9.92 15.82
N THR A 50 -9.89 -11.25 15.85
CA THR A 50 -9.95 -12.03 17.09
C THR A 50 -8.74 -11.73 17.97
N ARG A 51 -7.54 -11.70 17.38
CA ARG A 51 -6.28 -11.40 18.09
C ARG A 51 -6.22 -9.96 18.59
N LEU A 52 -6.68 -9.00 17.78
CA LEU A 52 -6.79 -7.60 18.17
C LEU A 52 -7.76 -7.39 19.33
N GLY A 53 -8.90 -8.08 19.29
CA GLY A 53 -9.89 -8.08 20.37
C GLY A 53 -9.32 -8.64 21.68
N GLN A 54 -8.56 -9.73 21.60
CA GLN A 54 -7.85 -10.30 22.76
C GLN A 54 -6.79 -9.36 23.33
N GLN A 55 -6.14 -8.55 22.48
CA GLN A 55 -5.19 -7.53 22.91
C GLN A 55 -5.85 -6.24 23.45
N ALA A 56 -7.18 -6.18 23.52
CA ALA A 56 -7.97 -5.05 24.02
C ALA A 56 -7.61 -3.70 23.35
N ARG A 57 -7.22 -3.72 22.07
CA ARG A 57 -6.87 -2.51 21.33
C ARG A 57 -8.09 -1.95 20.61
N SER A 58 -8.53 -0.76 21.02
CA SER A 58 -9.77 -0.13 20.51
C SER A 58 -9.56 0.79 19.32
N ASN A 59 -8.32 1.23 19.06
CA ASN A 59 -7.97 2.22 18.04
C ASN A 59 -6.97 1.62 17.02
N CYS A 60 -7.42 0.62 16.28
CA CYS A 60 -6.65 0.02 15.20
C CYS A 60 -7.34 0.26 13.87
N ASP A 61 -6.56 0.59 12.87
CA ASP A 61 -6.97 0.66 11.47
C ASP A 61 -6.50 -0.61 10.77
N ILE A 62 -7.38 -1.24 10.01
CA ILE A 62 -7.11 -2.51 9.34
C ILE A 62 -7.01 -2.24 7.85
N VAL A 63 -5.84 -2.51 7.29
CA VAL A 63 -5.50 -2.20 5.91
C VAL A 63 -5.01 -3.46 5.20
N PHE A 64 -5.41 -3.62 3.94
CA PHE A 64 -5.01 -4.77 3.12
C PHE A 64 -3.87 -4.36 2.20
N CYS A 65 -2.71 -5.03 2.32
CA CYS A 65 -1.61 -4.80 1.41
C CYS A 65 -1.79 -5.65 0.14
N SER A 66 -2.25 -5.01 -0.94
CA SER A 66 -2.41 -5.73 -2.20
C SER A 66 -1.07 -5.83 -2.96
N ARG A 67 -0.94 -6.85 -3.82
CA ARG A 67 0.23 -6.98 -4.71
C ARG A 67 0.46 -5.73 -5.57
N ARG A 68 -0.61 -5.03 -5.93
CA ARG A 68 -0.51 -3.78 -6.70
C ARG A 68 0.16 -2.67 -5.90
N ASP A 69 -0.07 -2.60 -4.59
CA ASP A 69 0.57 -1.61 -3.74
C ASP A 69 2.06 -1.91 -3.59
N HIS A 70 2.42 -3.21 -3.47
CA HIS A 70 3.82 -3.65 -3.50
C HIS A 70 4.50 -3.33 -4.82
N GLU A 71 3.86 -3.61 -5.96
CA GLU A 71 4.38 -3.27 -7.28
C GLU A 71 4.57 -1.75 -7.44
N ARG A 72 3.65 -0.93 -6.91
CA ARG A 72 3.75 0.54 -6.96
C ARG A 72 4.90 1.09 -6.13
N VAL A 73 5.22 0.45 -5.01
CA VAL A 73 6.34 0.85 -4.15
C VAL A 73 7.66 0.31 -4.70
N SER A 74 7.65 -0.93 -5.21
CA SER A 74 8.84 -1.60 -5.74
C SER A 74 9.25 -1.09 -7.11
N MET A 75 8.32 -0.59 -7.93
CA MET A 75 8.67 0.04 -9.21
C MET A 75 9.11 1.50 -9.01
N PRO A 76 10.27 1.89 -9.56
CA PRO A 76 10.65 3.29 -9.61
C PRO A 76 9.67 4.08 -10.51
N PRO A 77 9.50 5.40 -10.28
CA PRO A 77 8.57 6.26 -11.02
C PRO A 77 8.85 6.41 -12.53
N SER A 78 9.84 5.68 -13.07
CA SER A 78 10.25 5.74 -14.48
C SER A 78 9.41 4.89 -15.43
N PHE A 79 8.53 3.99 -14.92
CA PHE A 79 7.71 3.11 -15.77
C PHE A 79 6.33 3.68 -16.08
N ASP A 80 6.28 4.96 -16.48
CA ASP A 80 5.12 5.53 -17.16
C ASP A 80 5.03 4.96 -18.60
N ARG A 81 4.54 3.71 -18.71
CA ARG A 81 4.28 3.04 -20.00
C ARG A 81 3.23 3.78 -20.86
N ARG A 82 2.59 4.81 -20.30
CA ARG A 82 1.67 5.71 -21.00
C ARG A 82 2.41 6.65 -21.98
N SER A 83 3.72 6.82 -21.83
CA SER A 83 4.55 7.61 -22.76
C SER A 83 5.11 6.83 -23.97
N SER A 84 4.70 5.56 -24.18
CA SER A 84 5.15 4.76 -25.33
C SER A 84 4.32 4.94 -26.60
N TYR A 85 3.33 5.85 -26.63
CA TYR A 85 2.67 6.17 -27.89
C TYR A 85 3.60 7.05 -28.74
N PRO A 86 4.02 6.61 -29.94
CA PRO A 86 4.69 7.50 -30.87
C PRO A 86 3.74 8.64 -31.23
N PRO A 87 4.22 9.90 -31.37
CA PRO A 87 3.38 10.99 -31.84
C PRO A 87 2.74 10.61 -33.19
N PRO A 88 1.46 10.95 -33.43
CA PRO A 88 0.84 10.70 -34.72
C PRO A 88 1.65 11.40 -35.83
N PRO A 89 1.83 10.79 -37.02
CA PRO A 89 2.60 11.41 -38.08
C PRO A 89 1.95 12.73 -38.50
N SER A 90 2.73 13.81 -38.47
CA SER A 90 2.29 15.14 -38.89
C SER A 90 1.80 15.10 -40.35
N LEU A 91 0.61 15.64 -40.60
CA LEU A 91 -0.03 15.77 -41.92
C LEU A 91 0.69 16.76 -42.88
N GLU A 92 1.91 17.17 -42.56
CA GLU A 92 2.73 18.14 -43.31
C GLU A 92 3.60 17.50 -44.40
N GLN A 93 3.39 16.21 -44.72
CA GLN A 93 4.16 15.50 -45.74
C GLN A 93 3.28 15.03 -46.91
N ARG A 94 2.31 15.87 -47.27
CA ARG A 94 1.50 15.75 -48.50
C ARG A 94 1.47 17.07 -49.26
N ARG A 95 2.64 17.63 -49.56
CA ARG A 95 2.82 18.66 -50.59
C ARG A 95 3.70 18.12 -51.70
#